data_AF-A0A4Y2A5G4-F1
#
_entry.id   AF-A0A4Y2A5G4-F1
#
_cell.length_a   1.000
_cell.length_b   1.000
_cell.length_c   1.000
_cell.angle_alpha   90.00
_cell.angle_beta   90.00
_cell.angle_gamma   90.00
#
_symmetry.space_group_name_H-M   'P 1'
#
loop_
_entity.id
_entity.type
_entity.pdbx_description
1 polymer ?
#
loop_
_entity_poly.entity_id
_entity_poly.type
_entity_poly.pdbx_seq_one_letter_code
_entity_poly.pdbx_strand_id
1 'polypeptide(L)'
;MARKYSTKSASRRLPAQVFFNILDLATINAWVIFKEVVGTKIKRRDYILNLVDELRNNYVPSKTSTLSDFSPGIDDGPTASRRKSKQCQINSCRNKIMNICCDFKKPACGSCTSKMIKLSVCRNCKKQ
;
A
#
# COMPACT_ATOMS: atom_id res chain seq x y z
N MET A 1 -28.88 16.58 5.69
CA MET A 1 -27.62 17.29 6.03
C MET A 1 -26.35 16.45 5.86
N ALA A 2 -26.35 15.16 6.23
CA ALA A 2 -25.14 14.31 6.11
C ALA A 2 -24.88 13.73 4.70
N ARG A 3 -25.87 13.70 3.80
CA ARG A 3 -25.73 13.06 2.47
C ARG A 3 -24.62 13.65 1.60
N LYS A 4 -24.38 14.97 1.68
CA LYS A 4 -23.31 15.63 0.92
C LYS A 4 -21.98 15.38 1.64
N TYR A 5 -21.03 14.76 0.94
CA TYR A 5 -19.73 14.30 1.48
C TYR A 5 -19.84 13.18 2.52
N SER A 6 -20.82 12.29 2.37
CA SER A 6 -20.97 11.12 3.24
C SER A 6 -19.87 10.08 2.99
N THR A 7 -19.42 9.43 4.06
CA THR A 7 -18.46 8.32 4.06
C THR A 7 -19.12 6.96 3.84
N LYS A 8 -20.44 6.92 3.67
CA LYS A 8 -21.20 5.69 3.49
C LYS A 8 -20.70 4.91 2.29
N SER A 9 -20.37 3.65 2.54
CA SER A 9 -20.12 2.65 1.51
C SER A 9 -21.14 1.52 1.61
N ALA A 10 -21.37 0.82 0.50
CA ALA A 10 -22.22 -0.36 0.50
C ALA A 10 -21.61 -1.42 1.42
N SER A 11 -22.34 -1.81 2.46
CA SER A 11 -21.93 -2.87 3.39
C SER A 11 -23.14 -3.69 3.80
N ARG A 12 -22.97 -5.01 3.87
CA ARG A 12 -23.97 -5.95 4.39
C ARG A 12 -23.90 -6.10 5.92
N ARG A 13 -22.89 -5.51 6.56
CA ARG A 13 -22.68 -5.58 8.01
C ARG A 13 -23.28 -4.35 8.67
N LEU A 14 -24.30 -4.55 9.52
CA LEU A 14 -24.95 -3.46 10.26
C LEU A 14 -23.95 -2.61 11.07
N PRO A 15 -22.97 -3.18 11.81
CA PRO A 15 -22.03 -2.37 12.58
C PRO A 15 -21.21 -1.40 11.71
N ALA A 16 -20.85 -1.82 10.49
CA ALA A 16 -20.12 -0.96 9.57
C ALA A 16 -20.98 0.23 9.10
N GLN A 17 -22.28 0.01 8.86
CA GLN A 17 -23.19 1.09 8.49
C GLN A 17 -23.36 2.10 9.63
N VAL A 18 -23.48 1.63 10.87
CA VAL A 18 -23.52 2.48 12.07
C VAL A 18 -22.23 3.28 12.20
N PHE A 19 -21.08 2.64 11.99
CA PHE A 19 -19.78 3.32 12.01
C PHE A 19 -19.70 4.46 10.99
N PHE A 20 -20.13 4.26 9.74
CA PHE A 20 -20.15 5.35 8.74
C PHE A 20 -21.09 6.50 9.14
N ASN A 21 -22.22 6.20 9.79
CA ASN A 21 -23.10 7.25 10.31
C ASN A 21 -22.40 8.08 11.40
N ILE A 22 -21.68 7.42 12.32
CA ILE A 22 -20.93 8.09 13.39
C ILE A 22 -19.84 8.98 12.80
N LEU A 23 -19.10 8.50 11.78
CA LEU A 23 -18.09 9.31 11.09
C LEU A 23 -18.69 10.57 10.46
N ASP A 24 -19.83 10.44 9.77
CA ASP A 24 -20.49 11.58 9.16
C ASP A 24 -20.95 12.61 10.21
N LEU A 25 -21.48 12.16 11.35
CA LEU A 25 -21.90 13.04 12.45
C LEU A 25 -20.70 13.72 13.12
N ALA A 26 -19.66 12.96 13.44
CA ALA A 26 -18.45 13.48 14.07
C ALA A 26 -17.80 14.55 13.19
N THR A 27 -17.73 14.32 11.88
CA THR A 27 -17.13 15.28 10.93
C THR A 27 -17.92 16.58 10.87
N ILE A 28 -19.26 16.51 10.88
CA ILE A 28 -20.10 17.72 10.87
C ILE A 28 -19.96 18.49 12.18
N ASN A 29 -19.98 17.77 13.31
CA ASN A 29 -19.83 18.39 14.63
C ASN A 29 -18.46 19.07 14.78
N ALA A 30 -17.39 18.40 14.34
CA ALA A 30 -16.05 18.95 14.36
C ALA A 30 -15.93 20.20 13.47
N TRP A 31 -16.57 20.22 12.29
CA TRP A 31 -16.61 21.41 11.43
C TRP A 31 -17.34 22.59 12.09
N VAL A 32 -18.46 22.34 12.77
CA VAL A 32 -19.19 23.39 13.51
C VAL A 32 -18.31 23.96 14.62
N ILE A 33 -17.71 23.10 15.45
CA ILE A 33 -16.82 23.54 16.54
C ILE A 33 -15.63 24.33 15.98
N PHE A 34 -15.00 23.86 14.90
CA PHE A 34 -13.88 24.56 14.26
C PHE A 34 -14.25 25.99 13.84
N LYS A 35 -15.44 26.17 13.26
CA LYS A 35 -15.90 27.50 12.86
C LYS A 35 -16.09 28.43 14.05
N GLU A 36 -16.69 27.93 15.14
CA GLU A 36 -16.95 28.72 16.34
C GLU A 36 -15.65 29.10 17.06
N VAL A 37 -14.70 28.16 17.16
CA VAL A 37 -13.44 28.38 17.90
C VAL A 37 -12.45 29.23 17.12
N VAL A 38 -12.30 29.00 15.81
CA VAL A 38 -11.31 29.71 14.98
C VAL A 38 -11.87 31.04 14.45
N GLY A 39 -13.20 31.22 14.48
CA GLY A 39 -13.87 32.41 13.94
C GLY A 39 -13.79 32.53 12.42
N THR A 40 -13.37 31.47 11.72
CA THR A 40 -13.19 31.47 10.26
C THR A 40 -14.38 30.85 9.53
N LYS A 41 -14.73 31.44 8.37
CA LYS A 41 -15.78 30.92 7.50
C LYS A 41 -15.21 29.91 6.48
N ILE A 42 -14.75 28.75 6.96
CA ILE A 42 -14.32 27.67 6.07
C ILE A 42 -15.52 26.90 5.49
N LYS A 43 -15.49 26.59 4.19
CA LYS A 43 -16.50 25.73 3.57
C LYS A 43 -16.33 24.30 4.09
N ARG A 44 -17.45 23.60 4.30
CA ARG A 44 -17.45 22.21 4.81
C ARG A 44 -16.56 21.26 3.98
N ARG A 45 -16.53 21.41 2.65
CA ARG A 45 -15.70 20.57 1.77
C ARG A 45 -14.21 20.73 2.07
N ASP A 46 -13.76 21.98 2.17
CA ASP A 46 -12.35 22.31 2.34
C ASP A 46 -11.87 21.86 3.72
N TYR A 47 -12.72 22.02 4.74
CA TYR A 47 -12.47 21.45 6.07
C TYR A 47 -12.29 19.93 6.04
N ILE A 48 -13.17 19.20 5.35
CA ILE A 48 -13.08 17.74 5.25
C ILE A 48 -11.79 17.32 4.53
N LEU A 49 -11.41 18.02 3.45
CA LEU A 49 -10.18 17.70 2.72
C LEU A 49 -8.94 17.92 3.59
N ASN A 50 -8.85 19.06 4.28
CA ASN A 50 -7.75 19.34 5.20
C ASN A 50 -7.66 18.28 6.31
N LEU A 51 -8.80 17.92 6.91
CA LEU A 51 -8.86 16.89 7.94
C LEU A 51 -8.37 15.52 7.42
N VAL A 52 -8.77 15.13 6.21
CA VAL A 52 -8.31 13.88 5.60
C VAL A 52 -6.81 13.89 5.33
N ASP A 53 -6.27 15.00 4.83
CA ASP A 53 -4.84 15.13 4.59
C ASP A 53 -4.03 15.10 5.89
N GLU A 54 -4.48 15.78 6.95
CA GLU A 54 -3.86 15.71 8.28
C GLU A 54 -3.85 14.28 8.84
N LEU A 55 -4.99 13.60 8.82
CA LEU A 55 -5.11 12.21 9.29
C LEU A 55 -4.25 11.25 8.45
N ARG A 56 -4.17 11.48 7.14
CA ARG A 56 -3.37 10.67 6.21
C ARG A 56 -1.87 10.88 6.44
N ASN A 57 -1.43 12.12 6.64
CA ASN A 57 -0.02 12.46 6.80
C ASN A 57 0.59 11.82 8.05
N ASN A 58 -0.21 11.57 9.09
CA ASN A 58 0.25 10.82 10.27
C ASN A 58 0.56 9.34 9.99
N TYR A 59 0.09 8.78 8.87
CA TYR A 59 0.15 7.34 8.59
C TYR A 59 0.92 6.95 7.32
N VAL A 60 1.11 7.88 6.37
CA VAL A 60 1.88 7.60 5.14
C VAL A 60 3.39 7.41 5.40
N PRO A 61 4.06 8.17 6.29
CA PRO A 61 5.50 8.00 6.56
C PRO A 61 5.86 6.63 7.15
N SER A 62 4.94 6.02 7.90
CA SER A 62 5.13 4.71 8.56
C SER A 62 4.96 3.52 7.62
N LYS A 63 4.52 3.74 6.37
CA LYS A 63 4.43 2.68 5.34
C LYS A 63 5.59 2.70 4.34
N THR A 64 6.24 3.84 4.15
CA THR A 64 7.39 3.96 3.24
C THR A 64 8.69 3.46 3.87
N SER A 65 8.83 3.51 5.20
CA SER A 65 9.97 2.92 5.92
C SER A 65 10.05 1.39 5.76
N THR A 66 8.93 0.68 5.60
CA THR A 66 8.92 -0.78 5.38
C THR A 66 9.41 -1.18 3.98
N LEU A 67 9.58 -0.24 3.04
CA LEU A 67 10.11 -0.51 1.70
C LEU A 67 11.61 -0.19 1.53
N SER A 68 12.21 0.56 2.46
CA SER A 68 13.62 0.97 2.38
C SER A 68 14.61 0.02 3.08
N ASP A 69 14.14 -0.95 3.86
CA ASP A 69 15.01 -1.89 4.61
C ASP A 69 15.52 -3.09 3.78
N PHE A 70 15.81 -2.87 2.49
CA PHE A 70 16.52 -3.85 1.66
C PHE A 70 17.91 -3.34 1.32
N SER A 71 18.76 -3.19 2.35
CA SER A 71 20.20 -3.38 2.16
C SER A 71 20.50 -4.89 2.15
N PRO A 72 21.33 -5.40 1.23
CA PRO A 72 21.71 -6.80 1.22
C PRO A 72 22.76 -7.03 2.32
N GLY A 73 22.28 -7.36 3.52
CA GLY A 73 23.09 -7.83 4.64
C GLY A 73 22.73 -9.28 4.96
N ILE A 74 23.72 -10.15 4.85
CA ILE A 74 23.74 -11.53 5.34
C ILE A 74 23.40 -11.51 6.84
N ASP A 75 22.43 -12.30 7.30
CA ASP A 75 22.54 -13.03 8.57
C ASP A 75 21.37 -14.01 8.80
N ASP A 76 21.71 -15.11 9.46
CA ASP A 76 20.94 -16.32 9.72
C ASP A 76 19.97 -16.17 10.91
N GLY A 77 18.71 -16.64 10.78
CA GLY A 77 17.79 -16.74 11.93
C GLY A 77 16.31 -17.00 11.57
N PRO A 78 15.59 -17.89 12.27
CA PRO A 78 14.30 -18.41 11.82
C PRO A 78 13.13 -17.59 12.36
N THR A 79 12.78 -16.49 11.67
CA THR A 79 11.48 -15.84 11.89
C THR A 79 10.67 -15.93 10.60
N ALA A 80 9.73 -16.87 10.60
CA ALA A 80 8.78 -17.13 9.51
C ALA A 80 7.76 -15.97 9.36
N SER A 81 8.25 -14.79 8.99
CA SER A 81 7.43 -13.80 8.28
C SER A 81 6.98 -14.47 6.98
N ARG A 82 5.67 -14.61 6.81
CA ARG A 82 5.04 -15.20 5.62
C ARG A 82 5.35 -14.33 4.41
N ARG A 83 6.56 -14.48 3.87
CA ARG A 83 7.03 -13.84 2.63
C ARG A 83 6.01 -14.22 1.57
N LYS A 84 5.20 -13.25 1.12
CA LYS A 84 4.26 -13.48 0.02
C LYS A 84 5.07 -14.07 -1.14
N SER A 85 4.74 -15.30 -1.53
CA SER A 85 5.44 -16.01 -2.60
C SER A 85 5.27 -15.20 -3.88
N LYS A 86 6.31 -14.49 -4.28
CA LYS A 86 6.33 -13.74 -5.53
C LYS A 86 6.39 -14.76 -6.71
N GLN A 87 5.73 -14.47 -7.84
CA GLN A 87 5.73 -15.31 -9.05
C GLN A 87 6.77 -14.84 -10.08
N CYS A 88 7.30 -15.77 -10.87
CA CYS A 88 8.23 -15.47 -11.95
C CYS A 88 7.62 -14.47 -12.95
N GLN A 89 8.34 -13.40 -13.28
CA GLN A 89 7.85 -12.37 -14.21
C GLN A 89 8.31 -12.59 -15.65
N ILE A 90 8.87 -13.77 -15.96
CA ILE A 90 9.34 -14.10 -17.31
C ILE A 90 8.22 -14.82 -18.05
N ASN A 91 7.78 -14.23 -19.17
CA ASN A 91 6.85 -14.81 -20.15
C ASN A 91 5.64 -15.52 -19.50
N SER A 92 5.01 -14.87 -18.52
CA SER A 92 3.82 -15.37 -17.81
C SER A 92 4.02 -16.69 -17.05
N CYS A 93 5.27 -17.02 -16.68
CA CYS A 93 5.59 -18.21 -15.91
C CYS A 93 4.98 -18.15 -14.50
N ARG A 94 4.24 -19.20 -14.10
CA ARG A 94 3.61 -19.29 -12.77
C ARG A 94 4.51 -19.89 -11.68
N ASN A 95 5.76 -20.24 -12.01
CA ASN A 95 6.67 -20.83 -11.05
C ASN A 95 7.10 -19.82 -9.99
N LYS A 96 7.39 -20.32 -8.78
CA LYS A 96 7.91 -19.51 -7.69
C LYS A 96 9.30 -18.98 -8.02
N ILE A 97 9.58 -17.74 -7.61
CA ILE A 97 10.89 -17.11 -7.84
C ILE A 97 11.94 -17.83 -7.00
N MET A 98 13.11 -17.99 -7.61
CA MET A 98 14.30 -18.48 -6.92
C MET A 98 15.47 -17.49 -7.02
N ASN A 99 15.56 -16.71 -8.11
CA ASN A 99 16.68 -15.81 -8.38
C ASN A 99 16.20 -14.49 -9.01
N ILE A 100 17.08 -13.50 -9.07
CA ILE A 100 16.87 -12.23 -9.79
C ILE A 100 17.78 -12.23 -11.02
N CYS A 101 17.23 -11.95 -12.20
CA CYS A 101 18.01 -11.87 -13.42
C CYS A 101 18.94 -10.65 -13.38
N CYS A 102 20.23 -10.84 -13.70
CA CYS A 102 21.24 -9.78 -13.60
C CYS A 102 20.97 -8.59 -14.52
N ASP A 103 20.53 -8.83 -15.77
CA ASP A 103 20.40 -7.73 -16.76
C ASP A 103 19.14 -6.89 -16.58
N PHE A 104 18.01 -7.51 -16.24
CA PHE A 104 16.73 -6.79 -16.10
C PHE A 104 16.30 -6.55 -14.66
N LYS A 105 17.07 -7.03 -13.66
CA LYS A 105 16.67 -7.08 -12.24
C LYS A 105 15.26 -7.68 -12.04
N LYS A 106 14.79 -8.49 -13.00
CA LYS A 106 13.47 -9.10 -12.97
C LYS A 106 13.50 -10.39 -12.16
N PRO A 107 12.51 -10.61 -11.29
CA PRO A 107 12.42 -11.83 -10.51
C PRO A 107 12.09 -13.05 -11.40
N ALA A 108 12.86 -14.12 -11.22
CA ALA A 108 12.89 -15.28 -12.10
C ALA A 108 12.91 -16.61 -11.33
N CYS A 109 12.25 -17.64 -11.86
CA CYS A 109 12.36 -19.00 -11.34
C CYS A 109 13.58 -19.74 -11.91
N GLY A 110 14.03 -20.80 -11.24
CA GLY A 110 15.19 -21.60 -11.66
C GLY A 110 15.08 -22.19 -13.07
N SER A 111 13.86 -22.49 -13.54
CA SER A 111 13.61 -22.99 -14.90
C SER A 111 13.70 -21.91 -15.99
N CYS A 112 13.44 -20.65 -15.64
CA CYS A 112 13.51 -19.52 -16.56
C CYS A 112 14.88 -18.84 -16.55
N THR A 113 15.76 -19.19 -15.61
CA THR A 113 17.17 -18.77 -15.58
C THR A 113 18.08 -19.90 -16.05
N SER A 114 19.06 -19.60 -16.90
CA SER A 114 20.23 -20.47 -17.08
C SER A 114 21.36 -19.94 -16.20
N LYS A 115 22.06 -20.84 -15.51
CA LYS A 115 23.32 -20.50 -14.84
C LYS A 115 24.42 -20.45 -15.90
N MET A 116 24.97 -19.27 -16.16
CA MET A 116 26.18 -19.11 -16.97
C MET A 116 27.27 -18.57 -16.05
N ILE A 117 28.28 -19.41 -15.79
CA ILE A 117 29.59 -19.14 -15.17
C ILE A 117 29.61 -18.56 -13.74
N LYS A 118 28.65 -17.71 -13.34
CA LYS A 118 28.36 -17.24 -11.96
C LYS A 118 27.08 -16.39 -11.84
N LEU A 119 26.36 -16.13 -12.94
CA LEU A 119 25.21 -15.22 -12.98
C LEU A 119 23.95 -15.93 -13.48
N SER A 120 22.79 -15.60 -12.90
CA SER A 120 21.48 -16.09 -13.35
C SER A 120 20.96 -15.20 -14.48
N VAL A 121 20.95 -15.73 -15.69
CA VAL A 121 20.52 -15.03 -16.91
C VAL A 121 19.19 -15.61 -17.38
N CYS A 122 18.18 -14.77 -17.61
CA CYS A 122 16.87 -15.25 -18.05
C CYS A 122 16.81 -15.56 -19.56
N ARG A 123 15.86 -16.40 -19.98
CA ARG A 123 15.65 -16.71 -21.41
C ARG A 123 15.38 -15.49 -22.29
N ASN A 124 14.88 -14.39 -21.74
CA ASN A 124 14.69 -13.16 -22.50
C ASN A 124 16.01 -12.39 -22.72
N CYS A 125 17.02 -12.57 -21.86
CA CYS A 125 18.36 -12.00 -22.08
C CYS A 125 19.15 -12.76 -23.14
N LYS A 126 18.91 -14.07 -23.31
CA LYS A 126 19.57 -14.88 -24.34
C LYS A 126 19.10 -14.59 -25.78
N LYS A 127 18.08 -13.75 -25.95
CA LYS A 127 17.47 -13.43 -27.25
C LYS A 127 17.92 -12.07 -27.82
N GLN A 128 18.79 -11.35 -27.12
CA GLN A 128 19.56 -10.23 -27.67
C GLN A 128 20.94 -10.75 -28.06
#